data_AF-A0A2E4NI53-F1
#
_entry.id   AF-A0A2E4NI53-F1
#
_cell.length_a   1.000
_cell.length_b   1.000
_cell.length_c   1.000
_cell.angle_alpha   90.00
_cell.angle_beta   90.00
_cell.angle_gamma   90.00
#
_symmetry.space_group_name_H-M   'P 1'
#
loop_
_entity.id
_entity.type
_entity.pdbx_description
1 polymer ?
#
loop_
_entity_poly.entity_id
_entity_poly.type
_entity_poly.pdbx_seq_one_letter_code
_entity_poly.pdbx_strand_id
1 'polypeptide(L)' 'MSSNKEPQHRTRMLPEVGALVTLPMHRGEQRGIVVDNTCETGWCDVLLDDGELMKWPSVQLKVIENESR' A
#
# COMPACT_ATOMS: atom_id res chain seq x y z
N MET A 1 -17.75 -8.99 33.78
CA MET A 1 -16.30 -9.24 33.66
C MET A 1 -16.02 -9.58 32.21
N SER A 2 -14.97 -8.96 31.66
CA SER A 2 -14.73 -8.69 30.25
C SER A 2 -14.48 -9.89 29.34
N SER A 3 -14.88 -9.78 28.07
CA SER A 3 -14.03 -10.17 26.94
C SER A 3 -14.49 -9.46 25.67
N ASN A 4 -13.94 -8.26 25.46
CA ASN A 4 -13.73 -7.68 24.14
C ASN A 4 -12.93 -8.67 23.30
N LYS A 5 -13.42 -9.01 22.11
CA LYS A 5 -12.59 -9.13 20.89
C LYS A 5 -13.48 -8.83 19.68
N GLU A 6 -13.99 -7.61 19.61
CA GLU A 6 -14.33 -7.06 18.30
C GLU A 6 -13.07 -7.19 17.43
N PRO A 7 -13.12 -7.82 16.26
CA PRO A 7 -12.02 -7.72 15.33
C PRO A 7 -11.87 -6.23 15.07
N GLN A 8 -10.73 -5.66 15.48
CA GLN A 8 -10.38 -4.32 15.05
C GLN A 8 -10.23 -4.41 13.54
N HIS A 9 -11.34 -4.20 12.83
CA HIS A 9 -11.37 -3.73 11.46
C HIS A 9 -10.73 -2.34 11.53
N ARG A 10 -9.41 -2.29 11.74
CA ARG A 10 -8.60 -1.27 11.11
C ARG A 10 -8.89 -1.50 9.65
N THR A 11 -9.86 -0.75 9.13
CA THR A 11 -9.97 -0.44 7.72
C THR A 11 -8.57 0.07 7.39
N ARG A 12 -7.70 -0.83 6.93
CA ARG A 12 -6.38 -0.46 6.45
C ARG A 12 -6.72 0.41 5.26
N MET A 13 -6.68 1.72 5.48
CA MET A 13 -6.93 2.67 4.42
C MET A 13 -5.97 2.29 3.30
N LEU A 14 -6.55 2.02 2.14
CA LEU A 14 -5.74 1.70 0.97
C LEU A 14 -4.84 2.90 0.69
N PRO A 15 -3.60 2.66 0.24
CA PRO A 15 -2.76 3.74 -0.26
C PRO A 15 -3.54 4.58 -1.28
N GLU A 16 -3.49 5.90 -1.13
CA GLU A 16 -4.16 6.82 -2.06
C GLU A 16 -3.46 6.81 -3.42
N VAL A 17 -4.19 7.09 -4.49
CA VAL A 17 -3.58 7.35 -5.80
C VAL A 17 -2.66 8.56 -5.69
N GLY A 18 -1.43 8.43 -6.18
CA GLY A 18 -0.34 9.39 -6.02
C GLY A 18 0.52 9.15 -4.79
N ALA A 19 0.15 8.24 -3.88
CA ALA A 19 0.96 7.93 -2.72
C ALA A 19 2.27 7.24 -3.15
N LEU A 20 3.38 7.74 -2.63
CA LEU A 20 4.67 7.09 -2.76
C LEU A 20 4.71 5.89 -1.80
N VAL A 21 4.98 4.71 -2.33
CA VAL A 21 4.99 3.46 -1.58
C VAL A 21 6.30 2.71 -1.79
N THR A 22 6.64 1.84 -0.84
CA THR A 22 7.62 0.77 -1.07
C THR A 22 6.94 -0.58 -1.15
N LEU A 23 7.44 -1.41 -2.08
CA LEU A 23 7.00 -2.78 -2.33
C LEU A 23 8.15 -3.75 -1.99
N PRO A 24 7.88 -4.84 -1.26
CA PRO A 24 8.90 -5.85 -0.99
C PRO A 24 9.13 -6.73 -2.24
N MET A 25 10.32 -6.60 -2.84
CA MET A 25 10.79 -7.40 -3.97
C MET A 25 11.78 -8.48 -3.52
N HIS A 26 12.06 -9.45 -4.38
CA HIS A 26 13.00 -10.55 -4.08
C HIS A 26 14.42 -10.04 -3.70
N ARG A 27 14.82 -8.85 -4.17
CA ARG A 27 16.16 -8.27 -3.94
C ARG A 27 16.18 -7.09 -2.96
N GLY A 28 15.08 -6.79 -2.29
CA GLY A 28 14.98 -5.65 -1.39
C GLY A 28 13.63 -4.96 -1.52
N GLU A 29 13.55 -3.70 -1.11
CA GLU A 29 12.34 -2.90 -1.31
C GLU A 29 12.53 -2.01 -2.55
N GLN A 30 11.50 -1.95 -3.41
CA GLN A 30 11.46 -1.04 -4.55
C GLN A 30 10.46 0.07 -4.26
N ARG A 31 10.73 1.28 -4.75
CA ARG A 31 9.82 2.42 -4.63
C ARG A 31 8.92 2.48 -5.84
N GLY A 32 7.72 2.98 -5.64
CA GLY A 32 6.78 3.24 -6.71
C GLY A 32 5.67 4.17 -6.26
N ILE A 33 4.84 4.59 -7.20
CA ILE A 33 3.71 5.49 -6.97
C ILE A 33 2.44 4.73 -7.30
N VAL A 34 1.47 4.76 -6.39
CA VAL A 34 0.15 4.15 -6.62
C VAL A 34 -0.55 4.96 -7.71
N VAL A 35 -0.91 4.34 -8.83
CA VAL A 35 -1.62 4.99 -9.93
C VAL A 35 -3.08 4.55 -10.02
N ASP A 36 -3.41 3.39 -9.47
CA ASP A 36 -4.79 2.93 -9.26
C ASP A 36 -4.89 2.17 -7.93
N ASN A 37 -5.98 2.39 -7.21
CA ASN A 37 -6.27 1.70 -5.96
C ASN A 37 -7.70 1.14 -5.97
N THR A 38 -8.01 0.21 -6.88
CA THR A 38 -9.33 -0.44 -6.94
C THR A 38 -9.74 -1.05 -5.57
N CYS A 39 -10.57 -0.31 -4.83
CA CYS A 39 -10.94 -0.59 -3.44
C CYS A 39 -11.64 -1.94 -3.24
N GLU A 40 -12.25 -2.47 -4.30
CA GLU A 40 -13.03 -3.71 -4.25
C GLU A 40 -12.17 -4.97 -4.12
N THR A 41 -10.87 -4.90 -4.40
CA THR A 41 -10.03 -6.11 -4.50
C THR A 41 -8.85 -6.16 -3.53
N GLY A 42 -8.46 -5.04 -2.90
CA GLY A 42 -7.27 -4.98 -2.05
C GLY A 42 -5.94 -5.04 -2.83
N TRP A 43 -5.98 -4.70 -4.13
CA TRP A 43 -4.82 -4.56 -5.00
C TRP A 43 -4.68 -3.11 -5.46
N CYS A 44 -3.44 -2.70 -5.68
CA CYS A 44 -3.12 -1.40 -6.25
C CYS A 44 -2.24 -1.61 -7.49
N ASP A 45 -2.45 -0.80 -8.52
CA ASP A 45 -1.48 -0.68 -9.61
C ASP A 45 -0.46 0.38 -9.21
N VAL A 46 0.82 -0.02 -9.23
CA VAL A 46 1.94 0.78 -8.77
C VAL A 46 2.91 0.97 -9.93
N LEU A 47 3.20 2.22 -10.26
CA LEU A 47 4.22 2.59 -11.22
C LEU A 47 5.57 2.65 -10.51
N LEU A 48 6.48 1.74 -10.88
CA LEU A 48 7.82 1.65 -10.32
C LEU A 48 8.75 2.72 -10.93
N ASP A 49 9.87 2.99 -10.26
CA ASP A 49 10.86 3.99 -10.71
C ASP A 49 11.49 3.67 -12.09
N ASP A 50 11.47 2.40 -12.51
CA ASP A 50 11.93 1.95 -13.82
C ASP A 50 10.89 2.17 -14.95
N GLY A 51 9.71 2.69 -14.60
CA GLY A 51 8.59 2.90 -15.51
C GLY A 51 7.69 1.68 -15.71
N GLU A 52 7.95 0.57 -15.04
CA GLU A 52 7.11 -0.62 -15.08
C GLU A 52 5.84 -0.42 -14.24
N LEU A 53 4.69 -0.80 -14.80
CA LEU A 53 3.43 -0.83 -14.08
C LEU A 53 3.19 -2.23 -13.52
N MET A 54 3.08 -2.34 -12.20
CA MET A 54 2.92 -3.62 -11.52
C MET A 54 1.74 -3.61 -10.55
N LYS A 55 0.96 -4.68 -10.57
CA LYS A 55 -0.16 -4.88 -9.64
C LYS A 55 0.31 -5.55 -8.36
N TRP A 56 0.04 -4.93 -7.21
CA TRP A 56 0.55 -5.39 -5.91
C TRP A 56 -0.53 -5.39 -4.82
N PRO A 57 -0.50 -6.34 -3.86
CA PRO A 57 -1.43 -6.32 -2.74
C PRO A 57 -1.22 -5.08 -1.87
N SER A 58 -2.29 -4.30 -1.68
CA SER A 58 -2.24 -3.05 -0.91
C SER A 58 -1.77 -3.25 0.53
N VAL A 59 -2.07 -4.42 1.10
CA VAL A 59 -1.68 -4.80 2.46
C VAL A 59 -0.17 -5.01 2.65
N GLN A 60 0.57 -5.16 1.56
CA GLN A 60 2.03 -5.29 1.55
C GLN A 60 2.74 -3.99 1.19
N LEU A 61 2.01 -2.99 0.69
CA LEU A 61 2.56 -1.67 0.39
C LEU A 61 2.80 -0.91 1.68
N LYS A 62 3.97 -0.29 1.79
CA LYS A 62 4.27 0.67 2.86
C LYS A 62 4.23 2.07 2.28
N VAL A 63 3.29 2.90 2.72
CA VAL A 63 3.25 4.31 2.33
C VAL A 63 4.47 5.01 2.92
N ILE A 64 5.24 5.68 2.07
CA ILE A 64 6.30 6.58 2.48
C ILE A 64 5.61 7.91 2.78
N GLU A 65 5.19 8.09 4.03
CA GLU A 65 4.79 9.40 4.52
C GLU A 65 6.03 10.29 4.43
N ASN A 66 6.06 11.16 3.42
CA ASN A 66 7.09 12.17 3.34
C ASN A 66 6.80 13.11 4.52
N GLU A 67 7.52 12.94 5.63
CA GLU A 67 7.50 13.87 6.76
C GLU A 67 7.82 15.26 6.21
N SER A 68 6.76 15.99 5.87
CA SER A 68 6.83 17.41 5.59
C SER A 68 7.07 18.05 6.95
N ARG A 69 8.35 18.28 7.23
CA ARG A 69 8.83 19.19 8.26
C ARG A 69 8.00 20.47 8.33
#